data_AF-D4MPA7-F1
#
_entry.id   AF-D4MPA7-F1
#
_cell.length_a   1.000
_cell.length_b   1.000
_cell.length_c   1.000
_cell.angle_alpha   90.00
_cell.angle_beta   90.00
_cell.angle_gamma   90.00
#
_symmetry.space_group_name_H-M   'P 1'
#
loop_
_entity.id
_entity.type
_entity.pdbx_description
1 polymer ?
#
loop_
_entity_poly.entity_id
_entity_poly.type
_entity_poly.pdbx_seq_one_letter_code
_entity_poly.pdbx_strand_id
1 'polypeptide(L)'
;MALSNSQYDSIMRIYNQAQLRQKRELDKRREEVYEKIPAVKEINEEITASAVKSARQLLAGDDRSAKGLKRRIADLCEEREVLLSAYGYPADYLELHYDCPDCRDTGYRDGKKCHCFKKREISLLYDQSNIREILSRENFDTFSYEYFDDTKVDERSNKTAREYMR
;
A
#
# COMPACT_ATOMS: atom_id res chain seq x y z
N MET A 1 15.78 18.76 -4.39
CA MET A 1 15.97 19.34 -3.05
C MET A 1 15.77 18.24 -2.03
N ALA A 2 16.58 18.16 -0.99
CA ALA A 2 16.37 17.20 0.09
C ALA A 2 15.30 17.75 1.05
N LEU A 3 14.43 16.86 1.56
CA LEU A 3 13.50 17.21 2.64
C LEU A 3 14.28 17.60 3.90
N SER A 4 13.75 18.55 4.67
CA SER A 4 14.19 18.77 6.04
C SER A 4 13.81 17.58 6.93
N ASN A 5 14.50 17.43 8.07
CA ASN A 5 14.17 16.38 9.02
C ASN A 5 12.72 16.47 9.51
N SER A 6 12.20 17.67 9.75
CA SER A 6 10.81 17.86 10.19
C SER A 6 9.80 17.44 9.12
N GLN A 7 10.07 17.77 7.84
CA GLN A 7 9.25 17.34 6.71
C GLN A 7 9.28 15.81 6.58
N TYR A 8 10.46 15.21 6.66
CA TYR A 8 10.62 13.76 6.64
C TYR A 8 9.82 13.07 7.76
N ASP A 9 9.98 13.54 9.00
CA ASP A 9 9.30 13.01 10.17
C ASP A 9 7.78 13.14 10.05
N SER A 10 7.29 14.23 9.46
CA SER A 10 5.85 14.42 9.22
C SER A 10 5.28 13.35 8.29
N ILE A 11 6.02 12.98 7.23
CA ILE A 11 5.63 11.91 6.31
C ILE A 11 5.71 10.55 7.01
N MET A 12 6.77 10.31 7.80
CA MET A 12 6.91 9.06 8.55
C MET A 12 5.82 8.86 9.61
N ARG A 13 5.32 9.93 10.24
CA ARG A 13 4.17 9.85 11.15
C ARG A 13 2.91 9.33 10.46
N ILE A 14 2.68 9.69 9.20
CA ILE A 14 1.53 9.20 8.42
C ILE A 14 1.62 7.68 8.24
N TYR A 15 2.81 7.15 7.91
CA TYR A 15 3.03 5.71 7.78
C TYR A 15 2.83 4.98 9.11
N ASN A 16 3.40 5.50 10.20
CA ASN A 16 3.22 4.92 11.53
C ASN A 16 1.74 4.90 11.95
N GLN A 17 0.98 5.96 11.64
CA GLN A 17 -0.45 6.03 11.89
C GLN A 17 -1.23 5.01 11.05
N ALA A 18 -0.91 4.86 9.77
CA ALA A 18 -1.53 3.87 8.89
C ALA A 18 -1.30 2.44 9.43
N GLN A 19 -0.06 2.09 9.78
CA GLN A 19 0.27 0.78 10.34
C GLN A 19 -0.48 0.51 11.66
N LEU A 20 -0.55 1.51 12.56
CA LEU A 20 -1.28 1.38 13.81
C LEU A 20 -2.79 1.22 13.58
N ARG A 21 -3.36 1.95 12.62
CA ARG A 21 -4.77 1.83 12.23
C ARG A 21 -5.07 0.44 11.69
N GLN A 22 -4.30 -0.03 10.71
CA GLN A 22 -4.48 -1.35 10.10
C GLN A 22 -4.35 -2.49 11.14
N LYS A 23 -3.40 -2.37 12.08
CA LYS A 23 -3.28 -3.33 13.18
C LYS A 23 -4.52 -3.34 14.07
N ARG A 24 -4.99 -2.16 14.50
CA ARG A 24 -6.20 -2.04 15.34
C ARG A 24 -7.45 -2.59 14.65
N GLU A 25 -7.60 -2.35 13.36
CA GLU A 25 -8.72 -2.88 12.57
C GLU A 25 -8.63 -4.40 12.41
N LEU A 26 -7.44 -4.95 12.23
CA LEU A 26 -7.24 -6.40 12.22
C LEU A 26 -7.56 -7.03 13.59
N ASP A 27 -7.11 -6.42 14.69
CA ASP A 27 -7.38 -6.92 16.04
C ASP A 27 -8.89 -6.96 16.31
N LYS A 28 -9.64 -5.91 15.91
CA LYS A 28 -11.11 -5.89 15.98
C LYS A 28 -11.77 -7.01 15.17
N ARG A 29 -11.34 -7.20 13.91
CA ARG A 29 -11.86 -8.28 13.04
C ARG A 29 -11.60 -9.66 13.65
N ARG A 30 -10.44 -9.85 14.29
CA ARG A 30 -10.09 -11.08 15.00
C ARG A 30 -10.97 -11.31 16.21
N GLU A 31 -11.17 -10.30 17.05
CA GLU A 31 -12.06 -10.38 18.21
C GLU A 31 -13.48 -10.78 17.78
N GLU A 32 -14.04 -10.10 16.76
CA GLU A 32 -15.36 -10.43 16.22
C GLU A 32 -15.46 -11.89 15.75
N VAL A 33 -14.48 -12.35 14.96
CA VAL A 33 -14.49 -13.73 14.44
C VAL A 33 -14.31 -14.75 15.54
N TYR A 34 -13.48 -14.48 16.55
CA TYR A 34 -13.27 -15.41 17.66
C TYR A 34 -14.49 -15.53 18.56
N GLU A 35 -15.27 -14.46 18.73
CA GLU A 35 -16.54 -14.51 19.45
C GLU A 35 -17.61 -15.30 18.67
N LYS A 36 -17.71 -15.09 17.35
CA LYS A 36 -18.72 -15.74 16.51
C LYS A 36 -18.36 -17.17 16.12
N ILE A 37 -17.07 -17.45 15.94
CA ILE A 37 -16.54 -18.71 15.44
C ILE A 37 -15.34 -19.15 16.31
N PRO A 38 -15.58 -19.66 17.54
CA PRO A 38 -14.50 -20.06 18.44
C PRO A 38 -13.52 -21.09 17.84
N ALA A 39 -14.00 -21.97 16.94
CA ALA A 39 -13.16 -22.94 16.25
C ALA A 39 -12.04 -22.27 15.40
N VAL A 40 -12.25 -21.06 14.86
CA VAL A 40 -11.20 -20.32 14.14
C VAL A 40 -10.05 -19.94 15.07
N LYS A 41 -10.33 -19.68 16.36
CA LYS A 41 -9.30 -19.40 17.36
C LYS A 41 -8.45 -20.64 17.62
N GLU A 42 -9.09 -21.80 17.81
CA GLU A 42 -8.41 -23.08 18.03
C GLU A 42 -7.50 -23.44 16.85
N ILE A 43 -8.00 -23.28 15.63
CA ILE A 43 -7.23 -23.50 14.39
C ILE A 43 -6.00 -22.57 14.35
N ASN A 44 -6.16 -21.28 14.66
CA ASN A 44 -5.04 -20.34 14.66
C ASN A 44 -3.99 -20.65 15.76
N GLU A 45 -4.42 -21.13 16.91
CA GLU A 45 -3.52 -21.59 17.98
C GLU A 45 -2.75 -22.85 17.54
N GLU A 46 -3.42 -23.79 16.87
CA GLU A 46 -2.79 -25.01 16.34
C GLU A 46 -1.79 -24.70 15.21
N ILE A 47 -2.13 -23.80 14.29
CA ILE A 47 -1.21 -23.30 13.24
C ILE A 47 0.05 -22.74 13.90
N THR A 48 -0.10 -21.89 14.92
CA THR A 48 1.01 -21.25 15.62
C THR A 48 1.90 -22.29 16.30
N ALA A 49 1.30 -23.22 17.04
CA ALA A 49 2.01 -24.31 17.71
C ALA A 49 2.77 -25.20 16.71
N SER A 50 2.14 -25.54 15.59
CA SER A 50 2.71 -26.34 14.51
C SER A 50 3.88 -25.63 13.82
N ALA A 51 3.77 -24.32 13.58
CA ALA A 51 4.83 -23.51 13.00
C ALA A 51 6.07 -23.44 13.90
N VAL A 52 5.87 -23.21 15.20
CA VAL A 52 6.98 -23.21 16.19
C VAL A 52 7.65 -24.58 16.26
N LYS A 53 6.87 -25.66 16.27
CA LYS A 53 7.40 -27.03 16.26
C LYS A 53 8.18 -27.33 14.98
N SER A 54 7.68 -26.88 13.82
CA SER A 54 8.37 -27.03 12.53
C SER A 54 9.70 -26.28 12.49
N ALA A 55 9.74 -25.05 13.01
CA ALA A 55 10.97 -24.27 13.08
C ALA A 55 12.04 -24.97 13.95
N ARG A 56 11.63 -25.52 15.11
CA ARG A 56 12.54 -26.29 15.98
C ARG A 56 13.09 -27.55 15.30
N GLN A 57 12.26 -28.28 14.56
CA GLN A 57 12.69 -29.49 13.85
C GLN A 57 13.65 -29.21 12.71
N LEU A 58 13.45 -28.11 11.97
CA LEU A 58 14.39 -27.67 10.93
C LEU A 58 15.77 -27.36 11.52
N LEU A 59 15.82 -26.67 12.67
CA LEU A 59 17.06 -26.39 13.37
C LEU A 59 17.74 -27.66 13.91
N ALA A 60 16.96 -28.69 14.23
CA ALA A 60 17.46 -30.00 14.66
C ALA A 60 17.86 -30.94 13.49
N GLY A 61 17.70 -30.50 12.22
CA GLY A 61 18.05 -31.30 11.05
C GLY A 61 17.01 -32.34 10.62
N ASP A 62 15.81 -32.34 11.21
CA ASP A 62 14.73 -33.26 10.87
C ASP A 62 13.79 -32.67 9.80
N ASP A 63 14.26 -32.68 8.55
CA ASP A 63 13.53 -32.11 7.40
C ASP A 63 12.23 -32.89 7.08
N ARG A 64 12.17 -34.19 7.40
CA ARG A 64 10.99 -35.02 7.09
C ARG A 64 9.82 -34.67 8.01
N SER A 65 10.08 -34.53 9.31
CA SER A 65 9.08 -34.12 10.30
C SER A 65 8.62 -32.67 10.06
N ALA A 66 9.57 -31.78 9.71
CA ALA A 66 9.25 -30.41 9.34
C ALA A 66 8.32 -30.33 8.10
N LYS A 67 8.53 -31.17 7.07
CA LYS A 67 7.62 -31.25 5.91
C LYS A 67 6.22 -31.73 6.30
N GLY A 68 6.11 -32.67 7.23
CA GLY A 68 4.82 -33.13 7.76
C GLY A 68 4.04 -32.01 8.44
N LEU A 69 4.71 -31.22 9.28
CA LEU A 69 4.09 -30.06 9.94
C LEU A 69 3.72 -28.95 8.96
N LYS A 70 4.51 -28.71 7.92
CA LYS A 70 4.13 -27.76 6.86
C LYS A 70 2.83 -28.15 6.15
N ARG A 71 2.61 -29.45 5.89
CA ARG A 71 1.34 -29.94 5.34
C ARG A 71 0.18 -29.72 6.30
N ARG A 72 0.35 -30.10 7.58
CA ARG A 72 -0.64 -29.83 8.64
C ARG A 72 -1.04 -28.34 8.69
N ILE A 73 -0.06 -27.44 8.62
CA ILE A 73 -0.33 -25.98 8.60
C ILE A 73 -1.16 -25.58 7.38
N ALA A 74 -0.87 -26.14 6.20
CA ALA A 74 -1.64 -25.86 5.00
C ALA A 74 -3.09 -26.36 5.13
N ASP A 75 -3.29 -27.58 5.63
CA ASP A 75 -4.62 -28.17 5.86
C ASP A 75 -5.44 -27.29 6.83
N LEU A 76 -4.83 -26.83 7.93
CA LEU A 76 -5.46 -25.95 8.91
C LEU A 76 -5.80 -24.56 8.33
N CYS A 77 -4.96 -24.03 7.44
CA CYS A 77 -5.26 -22.78 6.73
C CYS A 77 -6.48 -22.93 5.83
N GLU A 78 -6.58 -24.04 5.08
CA GLU A 78 -7.73 -24.33 4.22
C GLU A 78 -9.01 -24.53 5.06
N GLU A 79 -8.93 -25.27 6.16
CA GLU A 79 -10.05 -25.44 7.09
C GLU A 79 -10.56 -24.09 7.63
N ARG A 80 -9.64 -23.20 8.00
CA ARG A 80 -9.98 -21.84 8.43
C ARG A 80 -10.71 -21.05 7.34
N GLU A 81 -10.25 -21.11 6.09
CA GLU A 81 -10.86 -20.40 4.96
C GLU A 81 -12.27 -20.91 4.65
N VAL A 82 -12.46 -22.24 4.67
CA VAL A 82 -13.78 -22.87 4.51
C VAL A 82 -14.72 -22.42 5.62
N LEU A 83 -14.24 -22.40 6.86
CA LEU A 83 -15.04 -22.02 8.01
C LEU A 83 -15.42 -20.53 7.98
N LEU A 84 -14.49 -19.64 7.63
CA LEU A 84 -14.80 -18.22 7.42
C LEU A 84 -15.87 -18.03 6.34
N SER A 85 -15.71 -18.71 5.20
CA SER A 85 -16.63 -18.64 4.07
C SER A 85 -18.03 -19.15 4.44
N ALA A 86 -18.12 -20.22 5.23
CA ALA A 86 -19.39 -20.78 5.71
C ALA A 86 -20.19 -19.80 6.57
N TYR A 87 -19.52 -18.87 7.24
CA TYR A 87 -20.13 -17.81 8.04
C TYR A 87 -20.28 -16.48 7.27
N GLY A 88 -19.97 -16.46 5.97
CA GLY A 88 -20.12 -15.29 5.10
C GLY A 88 -18.95 -14.30 5.16
N TYR A 89 -17.82 -14.68 5.73
CA TYR A 89 -16.61 -13.85 5.75
C TYR A 89 -15.71 -14.12 4.54
N PRO A 90 -15.05 -13.10 3.97
CA PRO A 90 -13.99 -13.29 3.01
C PRO A 90 -12.83 -14.14 3.55
N ALA A 91 -12.14 -14.88 2.69
CA ALA A 91 -10.98 -15.70 3.08
C ALA A 91 -9.82 -14.85 3.66
N ASP A 92 -9.62 -13.65 3.13
CA ASP A 92 -8.61 -12.67 3.55
C ASP A 92 -9.06 -11.78 4.72
N TYR A 93 -10.23 -12.07 5.32
CA TYR A 93 -10.82 -11.21 6.35
C TYR A 93 -9.95 -11.10 7.61
N LEU A 94 -9.13 -12.11 7.90
CA LEU A 94 -8.17 -12.11 9.02
C LEU A 94 -6.75 -11.73 8.61
N GLU A 95 -6.56 -11.21 7.39
CA GLU A 95 -5.28 -10.73 6.91
C GLU A 95 -5.11 -9.21 7.13
N LEU A 96 -3.84 -8.81 7.23
CA LEU A 96 -3.46 -7.41 7.37
C LEU A 96 -3.52 -6.73 6.01
N HIS A 97 -4.32 -5.67 5.93
CA HIS A 97 -4.41 -4.83 4.76
C HIS A 97 -3.41 -3.68 4.87
N TYR A 98 -2.98 -3.16 3.72
CA TYR A 98 -2.04 -2.05 3.64
C TYR A 98 -2.60 -0.97 2.71
N ASP A 99 -2.40 0.28 3.06
CA ASP A 99 -2.76 1.40 2.18
C ASP A 99 -1.88 1.39 0.91
N CYS A 100 -0.62 0.96 1.06
CA CYS A 100 0.30 0.73 -0.05
C CYS A 100 0.80 -0.72 -0.08
N PRO A 101 0.38 -1.53 -1.06
CA PRO A 101 0.79 -2.93 -1.15
C PRO A 101 2.31 -3.10 -1.44
N ASP A 102 2.93 -2.12 -2.10
CA ASP A 102 4.35 -2.18 -2.48
C ASP A 102 5.31 -2.07 -1.30
N CYS A 103 5.03 -1.15 -0.37
CA CYS A 103 5.90 -0.90 0.79
C CYS A 103 5.29 -1.38 2.09
N ARG A 104 4.05 -1.88 2.08
CA ARG A 104 3.32 -2.32 3.29
C ARG A 104 3.31 -1.23 4.36
N ASP A 105 3.01 -0.01 3.91
CA ASP A 105 2.96 1.20 4.71
C ASP A 105 4.26 1.53 5.47
N THR A 106 5.41 1.06 5.00
CA THR A 106 6.72 1.46 5.55
C THR A 106 7.31 2.70 4.85
N GLY A 107 6.79 3.05 3.68
CA GLY A 107 7.33 4.12 2.84
C GLY A 107 8.58 3.74 2.03
N TYR A 108 9.14 2.54 2.24
CA TYR A 108 10.37 2.07 1.59
C TYR A 108 10.22 0.67 0.98
N ARG A 109 10.95 0.41 -0.10
CA ARG A 109 11.12 -0.92 -0.69
C ARG A 109 12.57 -1.06 -1.11
N ASP A 110 13.23 -2.14 -0.69
CA ASP A 110 14.64 -2.42 -1.03
C ASP A 110 15.60 -1.25 -0.72
N GLY A 111 15.40 -0.60 0.43
CA GLY A 111 16.20 0.57 0.86
C GLY A 111 15.93 1.85 0.06
N LYS A 112 14.96 1.84 -0.87
CA LYS A 112 14.59 3.00 -1.71
C LYS A 112 13.21 3.54 -1.32
N LYS A 113 13.04 4.85 -1.43
CA LYS A 113 11.74 5.51 -1.24
C LYS A 113 10.71 4.89 -2.20
N CYS A 114 9.61 4.40 -1.64
CA CYS A 114 8.49 3.88 -2.41
C CYS A 114 7.84 4.98 -3.26
N HIS A 115 7.16 4.60 -4.34
CA HIS A 115 6.40 5.54 -5.17
C HIS A 115 5.40 6.35 -4.33
N CYS A 116 4.78 5.73 -3.33
CA CYS A 116 3.82 6.38 -2.44
C CYS A 116 4.49 7.40 -1.49
N PHE A 117 5.76 7.23 -1.16
CA PHE A 117 6.56 8.19 -0.39
C PHE A 117 6.87 9.40 -1.25
N LYS A 118 7.34 9.17 -2.49
CA LYS A 118 7.61 10.25 -3.45
C LYS A 118 6.37 11.10 -3.72
N LYS A 119 5.19 10.48 -3.85
CA LYS A 119 3.92 11.22 -3.99
C LYS A 119 3.63 12.12 -2.78
N ARG A 120 3.84 11.63 -1.56
CA ARG A 120 3.67 12.41 -0.32
C ARG A 120 4.69 13.56 -0.21
N GLU A 121 5.93 13.31 -0.61
CA GLU A 121 6.99 14.31 -0.68
C GLU A 121 6.62 15.44 -1.66
N ILE A 122 6.13 15.11 -2.85
CA ILE A 122 5.63 16.09 -3.81
C ILE A 122 4.45 16.87 -3.22
N SER A 123 3.45 16.19 -2.67
CA SER A 123 2.27 16.87 -2.06
C SER A 123 2.70 17.85 -0.97
N LEU A 124 3.61 17.45 -0.09
CA LEU A 124 4.08 18.30 1.01
C LEU A 124 4.76 19.58 0.49
N LEU A 125 5.59 19.47 -0.56
CA LEU A 125 6.26 20.62 -1.16
C LEU A 125 5.27 21.55 -1.87
N TYR A 126 4.23 20.99 -2.49
CA TYR A 126 3.17 21.77 -3.13
C TYR A 126 2.35 22.54 -2.10
N ASP A 127 2.02 21.89 -0.98
CA ASP A 127 1.24 22.50 0.10
C ASP A 127 2.01 23.67 0.76
N GLN A 128 3.34 23.60 0.80
CA GLN A 128 4.17 24.67 1.36
C GLN A 128 4.43 25.85 0.41
N SER A 129 4.19 25.68 -0.89
CA SER A 129 4.49 26.70 -1.91
C SER A 129 3.27 27.50 -2.36
N ASN A 130 2.08 27.25 -1.78
CA ASN A 130 0.78 27.76 -2.25
C ASN A 130 0.50 27.48 -3.75
N ILE A 131 1.32 26.65 -4.41
CA ILE A 131 1.23 26.43 -5.85
C ILE A 131 0.02 25.56 -6.23
N ARG A 132 -0.56 24.86 -5.26
CA ARG A 132 -1.72 23.99 -5.47
C ARG A 132 -2.94 24.76 -5.97
N GLU A 133 -3.18 25.95 -5.42
CA GLU A 133 -4.27 26.84 -5.85
C GLU A 133 -3.94 27.52 -7.18
N ILE A 134 -2.67 27.87 -7.40
CA ILE A 134 -2.23 28.43 -8.68
C ILE A 134 -2.45 27.41 -9.79
N LEU A 135 -2.06 26.14 -9.61
CA LEU A 135 -2.22 25.09 -10.62
C LEU A 135 -3.69 24.70 -10.87
N SER A 136 -4.62 24.99 -9.96
CA SER A 136 -6.05 24.77 -10.25
C SER A 136 -6.62 25.84 -11.19
N ARG A 137 -6.00 27.03 -11.26
CA ARG A 137 -6.41 28.16 -12.11
C ARG A 137 -5.56 28.29 -13.37
N GLU A 138 -4.25 28.20 -13.20
CA GLU A 138 -3.21 28.33 -14.21
C GLU A 138 -2.71 26.94 -14.61
N ASN A 139 -3.43 26.31 -15.53
CA ASN A 139 -3.11 24.97 -16.07
C ASN A 139 -3.38 24.92 -17.57
N PHE A 140 -3.14 23.76 -18.19
CA PHE A 140 -3.31 23.60 -19.63
C PHE A 140 -4.78 23.68 -20.08
N ASP A 141 -5.76 23.58 -19.17
CA ASP A 141 -7.17 23.74 -19.54
C ASP A 141 -7.52 25.22 -19.79
N THR A 142 -6.79 26.16 -19.16
CA THR A 142 -6.93 27.61 -19.43
C THR A 142 -5.98 28.11 -20.52
N PHE A 143 -5.24 27.22 -21.17
CA PHE A 143 -4.34 27.57 -22.26
C PHE A 143 -5.12 27.99 -23.51
N SER A 144 -4.96 29.25 -23.92
CA SER A 144 -5.63 29.79 -25.11
C SER A 144 -4.66 29.99 -26.27
N TYR A 145 -4.98 29.33 -27.40
CA TYR A 145 -4.27 29.53 -28.66
C TYR A 145 -4.48 30.94 -29.26
N GLU A 146 -5.46 31.70 -28.77
CA GLU A 146 -5.78 33.03 -29.29
C GLU A 146 -4.64 34.04 -29.08
N TYR A 147 -3.81 33.82 -28.06
CA TYR A 147 -2.63 34.65 -27.78
C TYR A 147 -1.49 34.46 -28.78
N PHE A 148 -1.52 33.44 -29.64
CA PHE A 148 -0.54 33.23 -30.69
C PHE A 148 -0.94 33.96 -31.97
N ASP A 149 0.06 34.55 -32.64
CA ASP A 149 -0.10 35.27 -33.89
C ASP A 149 -0.63 34.33 -35.00
N ASP A 150 -1.64 34.80 -35.70
CA ASP A 150 -2.32 34.07 -36.77
C ASP A 150 -2.25 34.80 -38.11
N THR A 151 -1.29 35.71 -38.24
CA THR A 151 -1.14 36.60 -39.41
C THR A 151 0.22 36.43 -40.08
N LYS A 152 1.26 36.15 -39.31
CA LYS A 152 2.62 35.94 -39.81
C LYS A 152 2.86 34.45 -40.04
N VAL A 153 3.02 34.09 -41.30
CA VAL A 153 3.44 32.75 -41.69
C VAL A 153 4.96 32.65 -41.55
N ASP A 154 5.41 31.66 -40.79
CA ASP A 154 6.83 31.34 -40.68
C ASP A 154 7.29 30.57 -41.92
N GLU A 155 8.37 31.02 -42.55
CA GLU A 155 8.88 30.46 -43.81
C GLU A 155 9.37 29.01 -43.70
N ARG A 156 9.77 28.56 -42.49
CA ARG A 156 10.28 27.21 -42.28
C ARG A 156 9.17 26.19 -42.09
N SER A 157 8.13 26.56 -41.38
CA SER A 157 6.98 25.69 -41.07
C SER A 157 5.81 25.86 -42.04
N ASN A 158 5.80 26.95 -42.81
CA ASN A 158 4.69 27.38 -43.67
C ASN A 158 3.34 27.42 -42.93
N LYS A 159 3.39 27.76 -41.64
CA LYS A 159 2.26 27.86 -40.71
C LYS A 159 2.34 29.16 -39.91
N THR A 160 1.22 29.65 -39.42
CA THR A 160 1.21 30.71 -38.40
C THR A 160 1.61 30.15 -37.04
N ALA A 161 2.01 31.02 -36.09
CA ALA A 161 2.35 30.57 -34.74
C ALA A 161 1.17 29.86 -34.04
N ARG A 162 -0.07 30.31 -34.32
CA ARG A 162 -1.29 29.67 -33.82
C ARG A 162 -1.52 28.28 -34.43
N GLU A 163 -1.32 28.12 -35.73
CA GLU A 163 -1.46 26.83 -36.42
C GLU A 163 -0.38 25.83 -36.05
N TYR A 164 0.79 26.29 -35.63
CA TYR A 164 1.87 25.42 -35.17
C TYR A 164 1.61 24.85 -33.77
N MET A 165 0.96 25.63 -32.90
CA MET A 165 0.67 25.23 -31.52
C MET A 165 -0.54 24.29 -31.40
N ARG A 166 -1.46 24.31 -32.38
CA ARG A 166 -2.61 23.40 -32.48
C ARG A 166 -2.22 22.04 -33.07
#